data_AF-A0A560WIR1-F1
#
_entry.id   AF-A0A560WIR1-F1
#
_cell.length_a   1.000
_cell.length_b   1.000
_cell.length_c   1.000
_cell.angle_alpha   90.00
_cell.angle_beta   90.00
_cell.angle_gamma   90.00
#
_symmetry.space_group_name_H-M   'P 1'
#
loop_
_entity.id
_entity.type
_entity.pdbx_description
1 polymer ?
#
loop_
_entity_poly.entity_id
_entity_poly.type
_entity_poly.pdbx_seq_one_letter_code
_entity_poly.pdbx_strand_id
1 'polypeptide(L)' 'MLHIRGSGDDVLTPVLGLAEALPGKALDCAEGGLITPGQTSGWLAFQQFRDRVMGPSQ' A
#
# COMPACT_ATOMS: atom_id res chain seq x y z
N MET A 1 3.89 -3.51 14.69
CA MET A 1 2.94 -2.67 13.93
C MET A 1 3.76 -1.64 13.17
N LEU A 2 3.78 -1.72 11.84
CA LEU A 2 4.50 -0.76 10.99
C LEU A 2 3.56 0.41 10.70
N HIS A 3 4.00 1.63 10.97
CA HIS A 3 3.21 2.83 10.72
C HIS A 3 3.89 3.64 9.63
N ILE A 4 3.30 3.65 8.43
CA ILE A 4 3.82 4.39 7.28
C ILE A 4 2.98 5.66 7.13
N ARG A 5 3.65 6.82 7.13
CA ARG A 5 3.01 8.13 6.94
C ARG A 5 3.26 8.60 5.51
N GLY A 6 2.20 9.00 4.82
CA GLY A 6 2.22 9.46 3.43
C GLY A 6 0.80 9.50 2.85
N SER A 7 0.60 10.29 1.79
CA SER A 7 -0.68 10.38 1.06
C SER A 7 -0.50 9.95 -0.37
N GLY A 8 -1.51 9.29 -0.96
CA GLY A 8 -1.41 8.82 -2.34
C GLY A 8 -0.16 7.96 -2.56
N ASP A 9 0.44 8.10 -3.74
CA ASP A 9 1.52 7.22 -4.19
C ASP A 9 2.85 7.43 -3.45
N ASP A 10 3.00 8.51 -2.68
CA ASP A 10 4.22 8.81 -1.92
C ASP A 10 4.58 7.70 -0.92
N VAL A 11 3.59 6.91 -0.49
CA VAL A 11 3.81 5.77 0.41
C VAL A 11 4.41 4.56 -0.30
N LEU A 12 4.25 4.44 -1.62
CA LEU A 12 4.61 3.23 -2.36
C LEU A 12 6.12 3.00 -2.33
N THR A 13 6.90 4.07 -2.45
CA THR A 13 8.36 4.02 -2.41
C THR A 13 8.88 3.35 -1.13
N PRO A 14 8.52 3.78 0.10
CA PRO A 14 8.97 3.10 1.31
C PRO A 14 8.37 1.69 1.49
N VAL A 15 7.15 1.41 1.03
CA VAL A 15 6.56 0.06 1.07
C VAL A 15 7.35 -0.92 0.20
N LEU A 16 7.66 -0.51 -1.04
CA LEU A 16 8.45 -1.32 -1.98
C LEU A 16 9.88 -1.51 -1.49
N GLY A 17 10.52 -0.45 -0.98
CA GLY A 17 11.86 -0.57 -0.39
C GLY A 17 11.91 -1.52 0.81
N LEU A 18 10.85 -1.56 1.63
CA LEU A 18 10.74 -2.52 2.73
C LEU A 18 10.52 -3.96 2.21
N ALA A 19 9.70 -4.12 1.18
CA ALA A 19 9.45 -5.41 0.55
C ALA A 19 10.70 -5.97 -0.17
N GLU A 20 11.60 -5.12 -0.66
CA GLU A 20 12.90 -5.52 -1.22
C GLU A 20 13.93 -5.86 -0.13
N ALA A 21 13.91 -5.12 0.99
CA ALA A 21 14.84 -5.35 2.10
C ALA A 21 14.53 -6.63 2.91
N LEU A 22 13.29 -7.12 2.81
CA LEU A 22 12.85 -8.37 3.38
C LEU A 22 12.66 -9.39 2.24
N PRO A 23 12.79 -10.72 2.46
CA PRO A 23 12.42 -11.71 1.46
C PRO A 23 10.88 -11.79 1.30
N GLY A 24 10.25 -10.68 0.94
CA GLY A 24 8.80 -10.49 0.89
C GLY A 24 8.33 -9.80 -0.39
N LYS A 25 7.01 -9.63 -0.52
CA LYS A 25 6.37 -8.90 -1.62
C LYS A 25 5.21 -8.09 -1.07
N ALA A 26 4.93 -6.94 -1.67
CA ALA A 26 3.75 -6.14 -1.35
C ALA A 26 2.52 -6.66 -2.11
N LEU A 27 1.44 -6.97 -1.39
CA LEU A 27 0.15 -7.40 -1.93
C LEU A 27 -0.85 -6.24 -1.83
N ASP A 28 -1.55 -5.96 -2.93
CA ASP A 28 -2.73 -5.12 -2.92
C ASP A 28 -3.94 -5.94 -2.45
N CYS A 29 -4.43 -5.64 -1.25
CA CYS A 29 -5.60 -6.32 -0.70
C CYS A 29 -6.92 -5.92 -1.37
N ALA A 30 -6.95 -4.83 -2.15
CA ALA A 30 -8.15 -4.40 -2.86
C ALA A 30 -8.36 -5.22 -4.14
N GLU A 31 -7.31 -5.41 -4.94
CA GLU A 31 -7.38 -6.16 -6.20
C GLU A 31 -6.85 -7.60 -6.10
N GLY A 32 -6.17 -7.95 -5.01
CA GLY A 32 -5.55 -9.27 -4.80
C GLY A 32 -4.26 -9.48 -5.59
N GLY A 33 -3.74 -8.44 -6.25
CA GLY A 33 -2.52 -8.46 -7.06
C GLY A 33 -1.27 -8.07 -6.28
N LEU A 34 -0.09 -8.34 -6.83
CA LEU A 34 1.17 -7.84 -6.27
C LEU A 34 1.41 -6.39 -6.73
N ILE A 35 1.82 -5.54 -5.80
CA ILE A 35 2.23 -4.16 -6.13
C ILE A 35 3.63 -4.22 -6.73
N THR A 36 3.78 -3.71 -7.95
CA THR A 36 5.06 -3.63 -8.65
C THR A 36 5.57 -2.19 -8.70
N PRO A 37 6.89 -1.98 -8.79
CA PRO A 37 7.45 -0.65 -8.99
C PRO A 37 6.86 0.03 -10.24
N GLY A 38 6.42 1.28 -10.11
CA GLY A 38 5.81 2.06 -11.20
C GLY A 38 4.31 1.87 -11.39
N GLN A 39 3.65 0.97 -10.65
CA GLN A 39 2.19 0.89 -10.57
C GLN A 39 1.69 1.80 -9.43
N THR A 40 1.06 2.91 -9.80
CA THR A 40 0.46 3.87 -8.86
C THR A 40 -0.98 3.52 -8.46
N SER A 41 -1.66 2.67 -9.24
CA SER A 41 -3.09 2.39 -9.05
C SER A 41 -3.43 1.62 -7.77
N GLY A 42 -2.55 0.74 -7.29
CA GLY A 42 -2.87 -0.17 -6.18
C GLY A 42 -3.03 0.54 -4.82
N TRP A 43 -2.32 1.65 -4.59
CA TRP A 43 -2.38 2.31 -3.28
C TRP A 43 -3.67 3.10 -3.06
N LEU A 44 -4.12 3.86 -4.07
CA LEU A 44 -5.39 4.59 -3.98
C LEU A 44 -6.57 3.63 -3.77
N ALA A 45 -6.58 2.51 -4.51
CA ALA A 45 -7.58 1.45 -4.34
C ALA A 45 -7.53 0.83 -2.94
N PHE A 46 -6.32 0.55 -2.43
CA PHE A 46 -6.13 0.09 -1.05
C PHE A 46 -6.65 1.09 -0.01
N GLN A 47 -6.36 2.40 -0.16
CA GLN A 47 -6.86 3.42 0.78
C GLN A 47 -8.38 3.46 0.81
N GLN A 48 -9.03 3.42 -0.36
CA GLN A 48 -10.49 3.35 -0.45
C GLN A 48 -11.06 2.10 0.22
N PHE A 49 -10.44 0.94 0.01
CA PHE A 49 -10.83 -0.30 0.67
C PHE A 49 -10.66 -0.21 2.19
N ARG A 50 -9.51 0.26 2.66
CA ARG A 50 -9.21 0.44 4.08
C ARG A 50 -10.25 1.36 4.73
N ASP A 51 -10.50 2.53 4.15
CA ASP A 51 -11.42 3.51 4.72
C ASP A 51 -12.87 2.99 4.70
N ARG A 52 -13.24 2.14 3.74
CA ARG A 52 -14.53 1.43 3.73
C ARG A 52 -14.66 0.41 4.85
N VAL A 53 -13.60 -0.37 5.12
CA VAL A 53 -13.64 -1.49 6.08
C VAL A 53 -13.41 -1.03 7.52
N MET A 54 -12.51 -0.06 7.73
CA MET A 54 -12.11 0.41 9.05
C MET A 54 -12.82 1.70 9.48
N GLY A 55 -13.56 2.33 8.57
CA GLY A 55 -14.02 3.71 8.73
C GLY A 55 -12.91 4.73 8.39
N PRO A 56 -13.25 6.01 8.19
CA PRO A 56 -12.27 7.04 7.88
C PRO A 56 -11.24 7.13 9.01
N SER A 57 -9.97 7.08 8.63
CA SER A 57 -8.85 7.34 9.54
C SER A 57 -8.91 8.82 9.93
N GLN A 58 -9.14 9.15 11.21
CA GLN A 58 -9.03 10.53 11.71
C GLN A 58 -7.58 11.01 11.72
#